data_AF-A0A8T4N278-F1
#
_entry.id   AF-A0A8T4N278-F1
#
_cell.length_a   1.000
_cell.length_b   1.000
_cell.length_c   1.000
_cell.angle_alpha   90.00
_cell.angle_beta   90.00
_cell.angle_gamma   90.00
#
_symmetry.space_group_name_H-M   'P 1'
#
loop_
_entity.id
_entity.type
_entity.pdbx_description
1 polymer ?
#
loop_
_entity_poly.entity_id
_entity_poly.type
_entity_poly.pdbx_seq_one_letter_code
_entity_poly.pdbx_strand_id
1 'polypeptide(L)' 'MANLVHNENKIVIPFLGIIFLVAVAIVAIQHFGKISFGFLGFISWIVVIMGAIYFVLWILAELFGW' A
#
# COMPACT_ATOMS: atom_id res chain seq x y z
N MET A 1 34.60 27.84 3.04
CA MET A 1 33.23 27.69 3.58
C MET A 1 32.50 26.68 2.72
N ALA A 2 32.55 25.40 3.11
CA ALA A 2 31.85 24.35 2.38
C ALA A 2 30.37 24.43 2.73
N ASN A 3 29.53 24.89 1.79
CA ASN A 3 28.09 24.82 1.92
C ASN A 3 27.68 23.34 1.89
N LEU A 4 27.42 22.78 3.07
CA LEU A 4 26.78 21.48 3.22
C LEU A 4 25.36 21.63 2.69
N VAL A 5 25.13 21.21 1.44
CA VAL A 5 23.79 21.06 0.88
C VAL A 5 23.08 19.99 1.70
N HIS A 6 22.30 20.43 2.69
CA HIS A 6 21.40 19.57 3.44
C HIS A 6 20.30 19.14 2.48
N ASN A 7 20.53 18.02 1.80
CA ASN A 7 19.53 17.43 0.94
C ASN A 7 18.47 16.82 1.85
N GLU A 8 17.44 17.61 2.17
CA GLU A 8 16.23 17.13 2.84
C GLU A 8 15.55 16.14 1.90
N ASN A 9 16.00 14.88 1.95
CA ASN A 9 15.45 13.81 1.15
C ASN A 9 14.06 13.47 1.72
N LYS A 10 13.07 14.28 1.35
CA LYS A 10 11.67 14.08 1.74
C LYS A 10 11.21 12.81 1.07
N ILE A 11 11.03 11.75 1.85
CA ILE A 11 10.37 10.52 1.41
C ILE A 11 8.91 10.90 1.17
N VAL A 12 8.59 11.31 -0.05
CA VAL A 12 7.23 11.58 -0.47
C VAL A 12 6.58 10.24 -0.76
N ILE A 13 5.85 9.72 0.21
CA ILE A 13 5.03 8.52 -0.02
C ILE A 13 3.87 8.93 -0.93
N PRO A 14 3.70 8.30 -2.10
CA PRO A 14 2.60 8.63 -2.98
C PRO A 14 1.27 8.39 -2.27
N PHE A 15 0.32 9.31 -2.48
CA PHE A 15 -0.99 9.29 -1.81
C PHE A 15 -1.73 7.94 -1.93
N LEU A 16 -1.66 7.31 -3.10
CA LEU A 16 -2.22 5.97 -3.35
C LEU A 16 -1.57 4.88 -2.49
N GLY A 17 -0.26 4.99 -2.23
CA GLY A 17 0.44 4.08 -1.33
C GLY A 17 -0.04 4.20 0.11
N ILE A 18 -0.32 5.43 0.57
CA ILE A 18 -0.89 5.67 1.91
C ILE A 18 -2.27 5.02 2.02
N ILE A 19 -3.14 5.20 1.02
CA ILE A 19 -4.47 4.57 0.99
C ILE A 19 -4.36 3.04 1.08
N PHE A 20 -3.47 2.45 0.29
CA PHE A 20 -3.26 1.01 0.32
C PHE A 20 -2.80 0.52 1.69
N LEU A 21 -1.82 1.17 2.31
CA LEU A 21 -1.32 0.81 3.64
C LEU A 21 -2.42 0.89 4.71
N VAL A 22 -3.26 1.92 4.66
CA VAL A 22 -4.41 2.06 5.57
C VAL A 22 -5.41 0.93 5.35
N ALA A 23 -5.72 0.59 4.09
CA ALA A 23 -6.62 -0.52 3.78
C ALA A 23 -6.09 -1.87 4.29
N VAL A 24 -4.78 -2.13 4.13
CA VAL A 24 -4.12 -3.31 4.69
C VAL A 24 -4.24 -3.35 6.21
N ALA A 25 -4.00 -2.22 6.90
CA ALA A 25 -4.13 -2.16 8.35
C ALA A 25 -5.56 -2.43 8.83
N ILE A 26 -6.57 -1.84 8.16
CA ILE A 26 -7.98 -2.10 8.47
C ILE A 26 -8.31 -3.58 8.30
N VAL A 27 -7.91 -4.17 7.17
CA VAL A 27 -8.14 -5.59 6.88
C VAL A 27 -7.45 -6.49 7.91
N ALA A 28 -6.20 -6.18 8.29
CA ALA A 28 -5.47 -6.94 9.30
C ALA A 28 -6.16 -6.87 10.65
N ILE A 29 -6.54 -5.68 11.12
CA ILE A 29 -7.26 -5.50 12.40
C ILE A 29 -8.61 -6.21 12.35
N GLN A 30 -9.34 -6.12 11.23
CA GLN A 30 -10.60 -6.82 11.03
C GLN A 30 -10.43 -8.34 11.15
N HIS A 31 -9.42 -8.88 10.46
CA HIS A 31 -9.18 -10.31 10.37
C HIS A 31 -8.67 -10.90 11.69
N PHE A 32 -7.67 -10.27 12.32
CA PHE A 32 -7.07 -10.76 13.57
C PHE A 32 -7.89 -10.40 14.80
N GLY A 33 -8.50 -9.21 14.83
CA GLY A 33 -9.34 -8.75 15.92
C GLY A 33 -10.74 -9.38 15.94
N LYS A 34 -11.16 -10.05 14.84
CA LYS A 34 -12.53 -10.56 14.64
C LYS A 34 -13.58 -9.46 14.83
N ILE A 35 -13.21 -8.21 14.54
CA ILE A 35 -14.08 -7.03 14.62
C ILE A 35 -14.70 -6.83 13.25
N SER A 36 -15.99 -6.47 13.18
CA SER A 36 -16.63 -6.12 11.91
C SER A 36 -16.63 -4.60 11.71
N PHE A 37 -15.93 -4.13 10.67
CA PHE A 37 -15.97 -2.74 10.22
C PHE A 37 -17.06 -2.49 9.15
N GLY A 38 -17.92 -3.49 8.87
CA GLY A 38 -18.99 -3.39 7.90
C GLY A 38 -18.50 -2.95 6.51
N PHE A 39 -19.11 -1.88 5.98
CA PHE A 39 -18.82 -1.34 4.66
C PHE A 39 -17.37 -0.88 4.48
N LEU A 40 -16.76 -0.30 5.51
CA LEU A 40 -15.36 0.15 5.47
C LEU A 40 -14.40 -1.03 5.32
N GLY A 41 -14.69 -2.13 6.02
CA GLY A 41 -13.94 -3.38 5.89
C GLY A 41 -14.05 -3.98 4.49
N PHE A 42 -15.26 -3.96 3.92
CA PHE A 42 -15.51 -4.46 2.56
C PHE A 42 -14.73 -3.68 1.49
N ILE A 43 -14.77 -2.33 1.53
CA ILE A 43 -13.98 -1.50 0.59
C ILE A 43 -12.49 -1.78 0.78
N SER A 44 -12.03 -1.87 2.03
CA SER A 44 -10.61 -2.10 2.34
C SER A 44 -10.13 -3.43 1.74
N TRP A 45 -10.95 -4.49 1.82
CA TRP A 45 -10.66 -5.76 1.16
C TRP A 45 -10.53 -5.65 -0.36
N ILE A 46 -11.42 -4.90 -1.01
CA ILE A 46 -11.33 -4.66 -2.46
C ILE A 46 -10.00 -3.99 -2.82
N VAL A 47 -9.63 -2.93 -2.09
CA VAL A 47 -8.38 -2.21 -2.32
C VAL A 47 -7.17 -3.12 -2.13
N VAL A 48 -7.16 -3.93 -1.07
CA VAL A 48 -6.06 -4.88 -0.79
C VAL A 48 -5.94 -5.93 -1.88
N ILE A 49 -7.05 -6.53 -2.31
CA ILE A 49 -7.07 -7.55 -3.37
C ILE A 49 -6.57 -6.97 -4.70
N MET A 50 -7.07 -5.79 -5.08
CA MET A 50 -6.66 -5.13 -6.32
C MET A 50 -5.16 -4.80 -6.31
N GLY A 51 -4.64 -4.30 -5.19
CA GLY A 51 -3.21 -4.02 -5.04
C GLY A 51 -2.35 -5.29 -5.08
N ALA A 52 -2.83 -6.38 -4.46
CA ALA A 52 -2.14 -7.67 -4.52
C ALA A 52 -2.12 -8.25 -5.94
N ILE A 53 -3.23 -8.19 -6.68
CA ILE A 53 -3.31 -8.61 -8.09
C ILE A 53 -2.33 -7.79 -8.93
N TYR A 54 -2.35 -6.47 -8.80
CA TYR A 54 -1.43 -5.59 -9.53
C TYR A 54 0.03 -5.95 -9.25
N PHE A 55 0.39 -6.16 -7.98
CA PHE A 55 1.74 -6.54 -7.59
C PHE A 55 2.17 -7.87 -8.19
N VAL A 56 1.28 -8.88 -8.16
CA VAL A 56 1.55 -10.18 -8.79
C VAL A 56 1.73 -10.04 -10.30
N LEU A 57 0.85 -9.30 -10.98
CA LEU A 57 0.97 -9.06 -12.42
C LEU A 57 2.25 -8.31 -12.78
N TRP A 58 2.64 -7.32 -11.98
CA TRP A 58 3.89 -6.59 -12.16
C TRP A 58 5.11 -7.49 -12.01
N ILE A 59 5.16 -8.34 -10.98
CA ILE A 59 6.24 -9.32 -10.83
C ILE A 59 6.26 -10.30 -12.01
N LEU A 60 5.10 -10.79 -12.46
CA LEU A 60 5.04 -11.68 -13.61
C LEU A 60 5.54 -10.98 -14.89
N ALA A 61 5.16 -9.73 -15.12
CA ALA A 61 5.65 -8.96 -16.27
C ALA A 61 7.18 -8.80 -16.23
N GLU A 62 7.73 -8.43 -15.08
CA GLU A 62 9.18 -8.28 -14.88
C GLU A 62 9.93 -9.62 -15.09
N LEU A 63 9.36 -10.74 -14.62
CA LEU A 63 9.95 -12.06 -14.77
C LEU A 63 9.89 -12.60 -16.21
N PHE A 64 8.81 -12.32 -16.93
CA PHE A 64 8.62 -12.77 -18.32
C PHE A 64 9.13 -11.76 -19.35
N GLY A 65 9.73 -10.65 -18.91
CA GLY A 65 10.40 -9.66 -19.76
C GLY A 65 9.44 -8.85 -20.63
N TRP A 66 8.22 -8.59 -20.13
CA TRP A 66 7.24 -7.71 -20.78
C TRP A 66 7.34 -6.28 -20.28
#